data_AF-A0A4Z1PAJ8-F1
#
_entry.id   AF-A0A4Z1PAJ8-F1
#
_cell.length_a   1.000
_cell.length_b   1.000
_cell.length_c   1.000
_cell.angle_alpha   90.00
_cell.angle_beta   90.00
_cell.angle_gamma   90.00
#
_symmetry.space_group_name_H-M   'P 1'
#
loop_
_entity.id
_entity.type
_entity.pdbx_description
1 polymer ?
#
loop_
_entity_poly.entity_id
_entity_poly.type
_entity_poly.pdbx_seq_one_letter_code
_entity_poly.pdbx_strand_id
1 'polypeptide(L)'
;MQATSSLSNSFRALASKIHPQLPLTPRESSQLLGILTTSFRKQLDLHYPTTLTNAAPSSQQDPSQISSPSQLSAAVSANDHLNSLLSSPLLSKKPRSASFSKSSFEGIGATFNLQQQLRWLEDKIASASVTIDDFAVTSRNIRTALASHPGITAKAIKDSSAGSKILRWIRTSGRTSEKDIMLAGNFKGMRVSTLLRNTLIDILVIQGRQDSVWHWLNYTIQIPKKSIFSRLLFAEIQFGSGIEAAMLAYLDAPSRGYWGPRSAAPIVSHYLSAASHMASTDLFLRFLDTLHSQPENSFPCAVMSLFHPDGSSIKEGMAYVTAQSIRAMATGEIGVTPVWRRHHVAFYLKLARSLLSVGQTDNAVFVLRFAQEHFPRELGIEEKQLEMESRRSESASESSTSEEENLQQLERLLAT
;
A
#
# COMPACT_ATOMS: atom_id res chain seq x y z
N MET A 1 4.15 -42.22 -42.18
CA MET A 1 4.46 -40.85 -42.64
C MET A 1 3.46 -39.76 -42.18
N GLN A 2 2.62 -39.99 -41.16
CA GLN A 2 1.58 -39.01 -40.74
C GLN A 2 1.96 -38.14 -39.51
N ALA A 3 3.10 -38.37 -38.85
CA ALA A 3 3.47 -37.67 -37.61
C ALA A 3 4.11 -36.28 -37.83
N THR A 4 4.70 -36.02 -39.01
CA THR A 4 5.43 -34.77 -39.29
C THR A 4 4.52 -33.58 -39.62
N SER A 5 3.27 -33.82 -40.04
CA SER A 5 2.29 -32.78 -40.34
C SER A 5 1.62 -32.19 -39.11
N SER A 6 1.52 -32.95 -38.01
CA SER A 6 0.97 -32.47 -36.74
C SER A 6 1.92 -31.50 -36.02
N LEU A 7 3.23 -31.78 -36.09
CA LEU A 7 4.29 -30.92 -35.55
C LEU A 7 4.42 -29.59 -36.29
N SER A 8 4.36 -29.60 -37.63
CA SER A 8 4.42 -28.36 -38.41
C SER A 8 3.23 -27.44 -38.13
N ASN A 9 2.03 -28.00 -37.96
CA ASN A 9 0.82 -27.25 -37.63
C ASN A 9 0.84 -26.64 -36.22
N SER A 10 1.41 -27.34 -35.24
CA SER A 10 1.53 -26.86 -33.86
C SER A 10 2.62 -25.79 -33.72
N PHE A 11 3.76 -25.92 -34.43
CA PHE A 11 4.76 -24.84 -34.51
C PHE A 11 4.25 -23.60 -35.25
N ARG A 12 3.43 -23.77 -36.31
CA ARG A 12 2.81 -22.65 -37.02
C ARG A 12 1.83 -21.87 -36.13
N ALA A 13 1.11 -22.57 -35.26
CA ALA A 13 0.23 -21.98 -34.26
C ALA A 13 0.98 -21.24 -33.13
N LEU A 14 2.20 -21.68 -32.80
CA LEU A 14 3.09 -20.99 -31.87
C LEU A 14 3.69 -19.72 -32.50
N ALA A 15 4.17 -19.79 -33.74
CA ALA A 15 4.75 -18.67 -34.47
C ALA A 15 3.74 -17.53 -34.68
N SER A 16 2.46 -17.84 -34.92
CA SER A 16 1.40 -16.83 -35.10
C SER A 16 1.05 -16.03 -33.84
N LYS A 17 1.54 -16.44 -32.66
CA LYS A 17 1.18 -15.83 -31.36
C LYS A 17 2.29 -15.02 -30.72
N ILE A 18 3.52 -15.09 -31.22
CA ILE A 18 4.67 -14.40 -30.60
C ILE A 18 4.98 -13.06 -31.28
N HIS A 19 4.60 -12.85 -32.56
CA HIS A 19 4.64 -11.53 -33.22
C HIS A 19 3.56 -11.41 -34.32
N PRO A 20 3.06 -10.20 -34.63
CA PRO A 20 2.24 -9.98 -35.82
C PRO A 20 3.05 -10.30 -37.08
N GLN A 21 2.42 -11.01 -38.01
CA GLN A 21 3.08 -11.76 -39.09
C GLN A 21 3.86 -10.85 -40.03
N LEU A 22 5.19 -10.94 -40.02
CA LEU A 22 5.95 -10.82 -41.26
C LEU A 22 5.76 -12.15 -42.00
N PRO A 23 5.34 -12.18 -43.28
CA PRO A 23 5.15 -13.42 -44.01
C PRO A 23 6.52 -14.06 -44.27
N LEU A 24 7.03 -14.78 -43.28
CA LEU A 24 8.21 -15.62 -43.41
C LEU A 24 7.92 -16.61 -44.53
N THR A 25 8.70 -16.51 -45.60
CA THR A 25 8.58 -17.40 -46.75
C THR A 25 8.83 -18.84 -46.28
N PRO A 26 8.26 -19.86 -46.94
CA PRO A 26 8.45 -21.26 -46.55
C PRO A 26 9.94 -21.65 -46.41
N ARG A 27 10.83 -20.96 -47.13
CA ARG A 27 12.29 -21.11 -47.07
C ARG A 27 12.92 -20.54 -45.80
N GLU A 28 12.41 -19.43 -45.26
CA GLU A 28 12.90 -18.86 -44.00
C GLU A 28 12.42 -19.68 -42.81
N SER A 29 11.21 -20.23 -42.87
CA SER A 29 10.71 -21.13 -41.83
C SER A 29 11.54 -22.42 -41.74
N SER A 30 12.00 -22.97 -42.87
CA SER A 30 12.89 -24.14 -42.89
C SER A 30 14.30 -23.79 -42.45
N GLN A 31 14.81 -22.59 -42.77
CA GLN A 31 16.08 -22.10 -42.23
C GLN A 31 16.03 -21.91 -40.72
N LEU A 32 14.96 -21.33 -40.17
CA LEU A 32 14.81 -21.11 -38.74
C LEU A 32 14.69 -22.44 -38.00
N LEU A 33 13.95 -23.40 -38.56
CA LEU A 33 13.87 -24.76 -38.03
C LEU A 33 15.22 -25.47 -38.10
N GLY A 34 16.00 -25.25 -39.17
CA GLY A 34 17.39 -25.71 -39.29
C GLY A 34 18.32 -25.11 -38.23
N ILE A 35 18.20 -23.82 -37.96
CA ILE A 35 18.99 -23.12 -36.93
C ILE A 35 18.62 -23.62 -35.52
N LEU A 36 17.33 -23.81 -35.25
CA LEU A 36 16.85 -24.34 -33.96
C LEU A 36 17.31 -25.78 -33.75
N THR A 37 17.20 -26.63 -34.77
CA THR A 37 17.62 -28.04 -34.68
C THR A 37 19.13 -28.19 -34.57
N THR A 38 19.92 -27.37 -35.27
CA THR A 38 21.38 -27.34 -35.12
C THR A 38 21.81 -26.79 -33.76
N SER A 39 21.15 -25.75 -33.25
CA SER A 39 21.39 -25.23 -31.90
C SER A 39 21.07 -26.28 -30.83
N PHE A 40 19.93 -26.97 -30.95
CA PHE A 40 19.53 -28.01 -30.00
C PHE A 40 20.48 -29.22 -30.04
N ARG A 41 20.93 -29.63 -31.23
CA ARG A 41 21.96 -30.67 -31.38
C ARG A 41 23.29 -30.24 -30.78
N LYS A 42 23.73 -29.01 -31.04
CA LYS A 42 24.96 -28.45 -30.46
C LYS A 42 24.90 -28.43 -28.92
N GLN A 43 23.73 -28.13 -28.37
CA GLN A 43 23.51 -28.13 -26.93
C GLN A 43 23.43 -29.55 -26.36
N LEU A 44 22.90 -30.52 -27.11
CA LEU A 44 22.97 -31.94 -26.77
C LEU A 44 24.42 -32.46 -26.82
N ASP A 45 25.19 -32.12 -27.84
CA ASP A 45 26.61 -32.53 -27.98
C ASP A 45 27.49 -31.93 -26.86
N LEU A 46 27.14 -30.74 -26.37
CA LEU A 46 27.79 -30.12 -25.20
C LEU A 46 27.47 -30.85 -23.89
N HIS A 47 26.25 -31.37 -23.73
CA HIS A 47 25.82 -32.08 -22.52
C HIS A 47 26.18 -33.58 -22.55
N TYR A 48 26.44 -34.14 -23.73
CA TYR A 48 26.91 -35.52 -23.92
C TYR A 48 28.18 -35.50 -24.79
N PRO A 49 29.35 -35.16 -24.22
CA PRO A 49 30.61 -35.28 -24.96
C PRO A 49 30.82 -36.75 -25.29
N THR A 50 30.66 -37.12 -26.56
CA THR A 50 31.09 -38.41 -27.08
C THR A 50 32.60 -38.46 -26.92
N THR A 51 33.06 -39.20 -25.92
CA THR A 51 34.48 -39.49 -25.68
C THR A 51 35.02 -40.29 -26.86
N LEU A 52 35.51 -39.59 -27.88
CA LEU A 52 36.35 -40.12 -28.93
C LEU A 52 37.49 -39.12 -29.17
N THR A 53 38.43 -39.09 -28.22
CA THR A 53 39.75 -38.51 -28.47
C THR A 53 40.82 -39.41 -27.84
N ASN A 54 41.52 -40.11 -28.72
CA ASN A 54 42.92 -40.57 -28.67
C ASN A 54 43.38 -41.48 -27.51
N ALA A 55 43.56 -42.77 -27.83
CA ALA A 55 44.72 -43.52 -27.39
C ALA A 55 45.18 -44.46 -28.53
N ALA A 56 46.50 -44.42 -28.80
CA ALA A 56 47.22 -45.18 -29.81
C ALA A 56 47.27 -46.70 -29.48
N PRO A 57 47.77 -47.57 -30.39
CA PRO A 57 47.37 -48.97 -30.49
C PRO A 57 48.24 -49.90 -29.64
N SER A 58 47.61 -50.87 -28.96
CA SER A 58 48.26 -52.14 -28.65
C SER A 58 47.22 -53.26 -28.57
N SER A 59 47.20 -54.04 -29.64
CA SER A 59 47.14 -55.51 -29.68
C SER A 59 46.34 -56.30 -28.61
N GLN A 60 45.37 -57.05 -29.15
CA GLN A 60 44.94 -58.44 -28.85
C GLN A 60 43.51 -58.64 -28.34
N GLN A 61 42.74 -59.35 -29.18
CA GLN A 61 41.73 -60.42 -28.89
C GLN A 61 40.58 -60.07 -27.92
N ASP A 62 39.30 -60.35 -28.15
CA ASP A 62 38.56 -61.28 -29.01
C ASP A 62 37.08 -60.81 -29.09
N PRO A 63 36.23 -61.38 -29.96
CA PRO A 63 34.89 -60.90 -30.22
C PRO A 63 33.81 -61.66 -29.42
N SER A 64 32.94 -60.96 -28.68
CA SER A 64 31.55 -61.40 -28.46
C SER A 64 30.67 -60.35 -27.79
N GLN A 65 29.69 -59.89 -28.56
CA GLN A 65 28.33 -59.48 -28.18
C GLN A 65 28.14 -58.53 -26.98
N ILE A 66 28.05 -57.24 -27.29
CA ILE A 66 27.38 -56.24 -26.45
C ILE A 66 26.00 -55.95 -27.07
N SER A 67 24.94 -56.44 -26.43
CA SER A 67 23.58 -55.95 -26.63
C SER A 67 23.38 -54.70 -25.78
N SER A 68 23.40 -53.54 -26.43
CA SER A 68 23.28 -52.22 -25.83
C SER A 68 21.88 -51.95 -25.26
N PRO A 69 21.70 -51.59 -23.97
CA PRO A 69 20.44 -51.01 -23.48
C PRO A 69 20.46 -49.47 -23.49
N SER A 70 21.54 -48.82 -23.95
CA SER A 70 21.77 -47.37 -23.74
C SER A 70 21.04 -46.42 -24.70
N GLN A 71 20.43 -46.90 -25.79
CA GLN A 71 19.74 -46.02 -26.76
C GLN A 71 18.26 -45.75 -26.44
N LEU A 72 17.61 -46.62 -25.64
CA LEU A 72 16.23 -46.40 -25.20
C LEU A 72 16.14 -45.30 -24.14
N SER A 73 17.15 -45.17 -23.28
CA SER A 73 17.18 -44.17 -22.20
C SER A 73 17.26 -42.73 -22.70
N ALA A 74 17.95 -42.48 -23.82
CA ALA A 74 18.05 -41.13 -24.39
C ALA A 74 16.73 -40.66 -25.02
N ALA A 75 16.03 -41.56 -25.73
CA ALA A 75 14.73 -41.26 -26.32
C ALA A 75 13.64 -41.10 -25.25
N VAL A 76 13.64 -41.95 -24.22
CA VAL A 76 12.71 -41.86 -23.08
C VAL A 76 12.98 -40.60 -22.26
N SER A 77 14.25 -40.26 -21.97
CA SER A 77 14.62 -39.04 -21.25
C SER A 77 14.30 -37.76 -22.03
N ALA A 78 14.48 -37.76 -23.36
CA ALA A 78 14.05 -36.65 -24.20
C ALA A 78 12.52 -36.49 -24.22
N ASN A 79 11.78 -37.61 -24.22
CA ASN A 79 10.32 -37.60 -24.18
C ASN A 79 9.79 -37.17 -22.80
N ASP A 80 10.44 -37.59 -21.71
CA ASP A 80 10.12 -37.17 -20.34
C ASP A 80 10.45 -35.69 -20.10
N HIS A 81 11.55 -35.20 -20.66
CA HIS A 81 11.90 -33.78 -20.62
C HIS A 81 10.92 -32.93 -21.45
N LEU A 82 10.49 -33.41 -22.63
CA LEU A 82 9.43 -32.77 -23.42
C LEU A 82 8.09 -32.78 -22.68
N ASN A 83 7.73 -33.90 -22.05
CA ASN A 83 6.53 -34.00 -21.23
C ASN A 83 6.61 -33.06 -20.03
N SER A 84 7.76 -32.92 -19.38
CA SER A 84 8.01 -31.97 -18.28
C SER A 84 7.93 -30.50 -18.74
N LEU A 85 8.31 -30.20 -19.99
CA LEU A 85 8.19 -28.86 -20.57
C LEU A 85 6.74 -28.55 -20.98
N LEU A 86 6.03 -29.52 -21.54
CA LEU A 86 4.62 -29.38 -21.97
C LEU A 86 3.64 -29.40 -20.79
N SER A 87 4.00 -30.08 -19.68
CA SER A 87 3.27 -30.03 -18.42
C SER A 87 3.57 -28.76 -17.60
N SER A 88 4.40 -27.85 -18.11
CA SER A 88 4.65 -26.58 -17.45
C SER A 88 3.35 -25.78 -17.32
N PRO A 89 3.03 -25.24 -16.14
CA PRO A 89 1.78 -24.51 -15.88
C PRO A 89 1.62 -23.23 -16.71
N LEU A 90 2.65 -22.81 -17.43
CA LEU A 90 2.63 -21.70 -18.39
C LEU A 90 2.00 -22.09 -19.74
N LEU A 91 1.94 -23.39 -20.09
CA LEU A 91 1.46 -23.88 -21.38
C LEU A 91 0.13 -24.67 -21.29
N SER A 92 -0.15 -25.33 -20.16
CA SER A 92 -1.34 -26.16 -19.99
C SER A 92 -2.62 -25.40 -19.58
N LYS A 93 -2.53 -24.12 -19.21
CA LYS A 93 -3.73 -23.31 -18.97
C LYS A 93 -4.15 -22.63 -20.27
N LYS A 94 -5.17 -23.18 -20.95
CA LYS A 94 -5.88 -22.48 -22.01
C LYS A 94 -6.38 -21.15 -21.42
N PRO A 95 -5.87 -19.97 -21.82
CA PRO A 95 -6.46 -18.72 -21.35
C PRO A 95 -7.89 -18.70 -21.87
N ARG A 96 -8.85 -18.91 -20.98
CA ARG A 96 -10.25 -18.57 -21.27
C ARG A 96 -10.20 -17.07 -21.46
N SER A 97 -10.32 -16.61 -22.71
CA SER A 97 -10.57 -15.21 -23.02
C SER A 97 -11.94 -14.89 -22.45
N ALA A 98 -11.99 -14.59 -21.16
CA ALA A 98 -13.10 -13.90 -20.57
C ALA A 98 -12.97 -12.47 -21.08
N SER A 99 -13.82 -12.11 -22.03
CA SER A 99 -14.05 -10.74 -22.46
C SER A 99 -14.58 -9.95 -21.26
N PHE A 100 -13.68 -9.54 -20.36
CA PHE A 100 -13.94 -8.54 -19.34
C PHE A 100 -13.48 -7.22 -19.93
N SER A 101 -14.39 -6.51 -20.58
CA SER A 101 -14.12 -5.17 -21.06
C SER A 101 -13.89 -4.23 -19.87
N LYS A 102 -12.97 -3.28 -20.04
CA LYS A 102 -12.67 -2.21 -19.08
C LYS A 102 -13.94 -1.43 -18.67
N SER A 103 -14.97 -1.41 -19.53
CA SER A 103 -16.27 -0.77 -19.29
C SER A 103 -17.21 -1.55 -18.36
N SER A 104 -17.04 -2.87 -18.20
CA SER A 104 -17.83 -3.64 -17.23
C SER A 104 -17.37 -3.39 -15.79
N PHE A 105 -16.19 -2.78 -15.61
CA PHE A 105 -15.61 -2.48 -14.30
C PHE A 105 -16.19 -1.20 -13.67
N GLU A 106 -16.56 -0.19 -14.48
CA GLU A 106 -17.17 1.06 -14.00
C GLU A 106 -18.67 0.93 -13.68
N GLY A 107 -19.34 -0.12 -14.16
CA GLY A 107 -20.79 -0.32 -13.98
C GLY A 107 -21.21 -1.20 -12.78
N ILE A 108 -20.28 -1.85 -12.06
CA ILE A 108 -20.63 -2.76 -10.96
C ILE A 108 -20.67 -1.96 -9.64
N GLY A 109 -21.69 -1.13 -9.50
CA GLY A 109 -21.97 -0.35 -8.29
C GLY A 109 -22.67 -1.12 -7.17
N ALA A 110 -23.02 -2.41 -7.34
CA ALA A 110 -23.93 -3.08 -6.40
C ALA A 110 -23.32 -4.20 -5.54
N THR A 111 -22.32 -4.96 -6.01
CA THR A 111 -21.71 -6.03 -5.20
C THR A 111 -20.25 -6.23 -5.57
N PHE A 112 -19.34 -5.62 -4.80
CA PHE A 112 -17.92 -5.88 -4.92
C PHE A 112 -17.62 -7.34 -4.56
N ASN A 113 -17.30 -8.18 -5.55
CA ASN A 113 -16.82 -9.53 -5.32
C ASN A 113 -15.28 -9.57 -5.34
N LEU A 114 -14.66 -9.44 -4.16
CA LEU A 114 -13.20 -9.49 -3.98
C LEU A 114 -12.58 -10.73 -4.66
N GLN A 115 -13.22 -11.89 -4.53
CA GLN A 115 -12.71 -13.13 -5.11
C GLN A 115 -12.67 -13.06 -6.64
N GLN A 116 -13.69 -12.47 -7.26
CA GLN A 116 -13.72 -12.30 -8.71
C GLN A 116 -12.61 -11.37 -9.20
N GLN A 117 -12.33 -10.27 -8.48
CA GLN A 117 -11.26 -9.35 -8.85
C GLN A 117 -9.87 -9.96 -8.67
N LEU A 118 -9.67 -10.71 -7.58
CA LEU A 118 -8.41 -11.41 -7.36
C LEU A 118 -8.20 -12.53 -8.38
N ARG A 119 -9.26 -13.26 -8.75
CA ARG A 119 -9.20 -14.25 -9.84
C ARG A 119 -8.89 -13.60 -11.18
N TRP A 120 -9.53 -12.48 -11.51
CA TRP A 120 -9.22 -11.72 -12.72
C TRP A 120 -7.75 -11.28 -12.76
N LEU A 121 -7.22 -10.81 -11.62
CA LEU A 121 -5.81 -10.45 -11.50
C LEU A 121 -4.93 -11.69 -11.67
N GLU A 122 -5.24 -12.81 -11.02
CA GLU A 122 -4.52 -14.09 -11.18
C GLU A 122 -4.51 -14.60 -12.61
N ASP A 123 -5.64 -14.50 -13.32
CA ASP A 123 -5.74 -14.88 -14.73
C ASP A 123 -4.87 -13.98 -15.61
N LYS A 124 -4.88 -12.66 -15.35
CA LYS A 124 -3.97 -11.73 -16.04
C LYS A 124 -2.50 -11.99 -15.72
N ILE A 125 -2.20 -12.37 -14.47
CA ILE A 125 -0.85 -12.75 -14.03
C ILE A 125 -0.41 -13.99 -14.81
N ALA A 126 -1.28 -15.00 -14.91
CA ALA A 126 -1.02 -16.22 -15.66
C ALA A 126 -0.83 -15.96 -17.16
N SER A 127 -1.50 -14.96 -17.74
CA SER A 127 -1.30 -14.55 -19.13
C SER A 127 -0.12 -13.60 -19.35
N ALA A 128 0.66 -13.28 -18.30
CA ALA A 128 1.81 -12.36 -18.33
C ALA A 128 1.49 -10.96 -18.91
N SER A 129 0.21 -10.55 -18.86
CA SER A 129 -0.30 -9.31 -19.47
C SER A 129 -0.72 -8.25 -18.45
N VAL A 130 -0.35 -8.42 -17.17
CA VAL A 130 -0.67 -7.46 -16.10
C VAL A 130 0.13 -6.18 -16.29
N THR A 131 -0.56 -5.05 -16.26
CA THR A 131 0.05 -3.72 -16.16
C THR A 131 -0.03 -3.19 -14.73
N ILE A 132 0.77 -2.18 -14.41
CA ILE A 132 0.71 -1.47 -13.12
C ILE A 132 -0.69 -0.86 -12.91
N ASP A 133 -1.33 -0.41 -13.98
CA ASP A 133 -2.67 0.19 -13.94
C ASP A 133 -3.74 -0.82 -13.52
N ASP A 134 -3.65 -2.07 -14.00
CA ASP A 134 -4.56 -3.15 -13.57
C ASP A 134 -4.49 -3.36 -12.06
N PHE A 135 -3.28 -3.27 -11.50
CA PHE A 135 -3.04 -3.42 -10.06
C PHE A 135 -3.48 -2.18 -9.28
N ALA A 136 -3.31 -0.98 -9.84
CA ALA A 136 -3.80 0.27 -9.26
C ALA A 136 -5.33 0.28 -9.16
N VAL A 137 -6.03 -0.17 -10.21
CA VAL A 137 -7.48 -0.34 -10.22
C VAL A 137 -7.88 -1.34 -9.13
N THR A 138 -7.31 -2.54 -9.16
CA THR A 138 -7.61 -3.58 -8.16
C THR A 138 -7.39 -3.07 -6.72
N SER A 139 -6.29 -2.38 -6.48
CA SER A 139 -5.97 -1.82 -5.16
C SER A 139 -6.92 -0.71 -4.73
N ARG A 140 -7.39 0.14 -5.66
CA ARG A 140 -8.41 1.14 -5.38
C ARG A 140 -9.72 0.46 -4.95
N ASN A 141 -10.12 -0.61 -5.63
CA ASN A 141 -11.38 -1.28 -5.33
C ASN A 141 -11.32 -2.06 -4.02
N ILE A 142 -10.17 -2.70 -3.72
CA ILE A 142 -9.97 -3.33 -2.42
C ILE A 142 -10.09 -2.28 -1.32
N ARG A 143 -9.52 -1.09 -1.52
CA ARG A 143 -9.59 0.00 -0.55
C ARG A 143 -11.00 0.55 -0.38
N THR A 144 -11.78 0.72 -1.45
CA THR A 144 -13.18 1.14 -1.34
C THR A 144 -14.00 0.08 -0.62
N ALA A 145 -13.80 -1.20 -0.94
CA ALA A 145 -14.46 -2.30 -0.25
C ALA A 145 -14.09 -2.39 1.24
N LEU A 146 -12.82 -2.16 1.58
CA LEU A 146 -12.35 -2.14 2.97
C LEU A 146 -12.93 -0.96 3.75
N ALA A 147 -13.13 0.18 3.10
CA ALA A 147 -13.80 1.34 3.70
C ALA A 147 -15.31 1.10 3.92
N SER A 148 -15.98 0.39 3.01
CA SER A 148 -17.41 0.11 3.13
C SER A 148 -17.73 -1.05 4.08
N HIS A 149 -16.95 -2.13 4.03
CA HIS A 149 -17.21 -3.37 4.78
C HIS A 149 -15.88 -3.97 5.29
N PRO A 150 -15.27 -3.41 6.35
CA PRO A 150 -13.94 -3.80 6.80
C PRO A 150 -13.85 -5.27 7.22
N GLY A 151 -14.81 -5.77 8.01
CA GLY A 151 -14.77 -7.13 8.54
C GLY A 151 -14.94 -8.23 7.47
N ILE A 152 -15.90 -8.07 6.56
CA ILE A 152 -16.17 -9.03 5.47
C ILE A 152 -15.00 -9.06 4.49
N THR A 153 -14.52 -7.88 4.11
CA THR A 153 -13.41 -7.73 3.15
C THR A 153 -12.12 -8.27 3.74
N ALA A 154 -11.82 -7.98 5.00
CA ALA A 154 -10.63 -8.52 5.67
C ALA A 154 -10.63 -10.04 5.73
N LYS A 155 -11.77 -10.68 6.07
CA LYS A 155 -11.91 -12.14 6.04
C LYS A 155 -11.67 -12.71 4.65
N ALA A 156 -12.30 -12.12 3.62
CA ALA A 156 -12.12 -12.56 2.24
C ALA A 156 -10.67 -12.38 1.74
N ILE A 157 -9.97 -11.31 2.16
CA ILE A 157 -8.55 -11.09 1.89
C ILE A 157 -7.69 -12.17 2.55
N LYS A 158 -8.00 -12.54 3.79
CA LYS A 158 -7.30 -13.59 4.53
C LYS A 158 -7.49 -14.95 3.86
N ASP A 159 -8.73 -15.32 3.53
CA ASP A 159 -9.08 -16.59 2.89
C ASP A 159 -8.45 -16.74 1.49
N SER A 160 -8.38 -15.64 0.74
CA SER A 160 -7.88 -15.66 -0.64
C SER A 160 -6.35 -15.65 -0.75
N SER A 161 -5.61 -15.37 0.33
CA SER A 161 -4.17 -15.13 0.33
C SER A 161 -3.70 -14.07 -0.70
N ALA A 162 -4.57 -13.11 -1.01
CA ALA A 162 -4.36 -11.99 -1.93
C ALA A 162 -2.97 -11.32 -1.84
N GLY A 163 -2.58 -10.81 -0.67
CA GLY A 163 -1.29 -10.15 -0.44
C GLY A 163 -0.09 -11.01 -0.82
N SER A 164 -0.11 -12.29 -0.47
CA SER A 164 0.95 -13.23 -0.83
C SER A 164 1.05 -13.46 -2.34
N LYS A 165 -0.09 -13.54 -3.03
CA LYS A 165 -0.14 -13.72 -4.48
C LYS A 165 0.34 -12.47 -5.21
N ILE A 166 -0.11 -11.30 -4.77
CA ILE A 166 0.34 -10.00 -5.27
C ILE A 166 1.85 -9.86 -5.07
N LEU A 167 2.35 -10.16 -3.87
CA LEU A 167 3.78 -10.09 -3.55
C LEU A 167 4.61 -11.05 -4.40
N ARG A 168 4.12 -12.29 -4.59
CA ARG A 168 4.75 -13.27 -5.47
C ARG A 168 4.83 -12.72 -6.89
N TRP A 169 3.73 -12.16 -7.41
CA TRP A 169 3.72 -11.57 -8.74
C TRP A 169 4.73 -10.44 -8.88
N ILE A 170 4.76 -9.50 -7.93
CA ILE A 170 5.73 -8.39 -7.92
C ILE A 170 7.15 -8.97 -8.08
N ARG A 171 7.49 -9.99 -7.29
CA ARG A 171 8.80 -10.65 -7.33
C ARG A 171 9.07 -11.40 -8.63
N THR A 172 8.09 -12.11 -9.19
CA THR A 172 8.27 -12.92 -10.40
C THR A 172 8.18 -12.13 -11.70
N SER A 173 7.50 -10.98 -11.69
CA SER A 173 7.20 -10.21 -12.90
C SER A 173 8.44 -9.63 -13.57
N GLY A 174 9.55 -9.44 -12.83
CA GLY A 174 10.82 -8.87 -13.31
C GLY A 174 10.74 -7.44 -13.89
N ARG A 175 9.52 -6.92 -14.11
CA ARG A 175 9.22 -5.65 -14.81
C ARG A 175 9.04 -4.48 -13.86
N THR A 176 8.74 -4.75 -12.59
CA THR A 176 8.74 -3.77 -11.52
C THR A 176 9.56 -4.36 -10.39
N SER A 177 10.72 -3.78 -10.11
CA SER A 177 11.43 -4.18 -8.90
C SER A 177 10.55 -3.81 -7.70
N GLU A 178 10.63 -4.61 -6.63
CA GLU A 178 10.00 -4.29 -5.34
C GLU A 178 10.38 -2.87 -4.90
N LYS A 179 11.59 -2.42 -5.26
CA LYS A 179 12.06 -1.04 -5.08
C LYS A 179 11.24 -0.05 -5.88
N ASP A 180 10.90 -0.29 -7.14
CA ASP A 180 10.12 0.64 -7.96
C ASP A 180 8.74 0.92 -7.37
N ILE A 181 8.06 -0.12 -6.87
CA ILE A 181 6.74 0.04 -6.22
C ILE A 181 6.87 0.88 -4.93
N MET A 182 7.97 0.69 -4.20
CA MET A 182 8.23 1.40 -2.93
C MET A 182 8.75 2.83 -3.13
N LEU A 183 9.53 3.06 -4.19
CA LEU A 183 10.19 4.33 -4.54
C LEU A 183 9.34 5.22 -5.44
N ALA A 184 8.32 4.69 -6.14
CA ALA A 184 7.53 5.43 -7.12
C ALA A 184 6.65 6.57 -6.55
N GLY A 185 6.86 6.97 -5.29
CA GLY A 185 6.31 8.23 -4.76
C GLY A 185 6.72 9.48 -5.54
N ASN A 186 7.79 9.42 -6.35
CA ASN A 186 8.33 10.57 -7.08
C ASN A 186 8.35 10.45 -8.62
N PHE A 187 7.84 9.35 -9.21
CA PHE A 187 7.75 9.28 -10.68
C PHE A 187 6.59 10.16 -11.18
N LYS A 188 6.94 11.37 -11.65
CA LYS A 188 6.14 12.27 -12.51
C LYS A 188 4.62 12.32 -12.17
N GLY A 189 4.28 12.76 -10.96
CA GLY A 189 2.89 13.17 -10.63
C GLY A 189 1.89 12.04 -10.37
N MET A 190 2.31 10.77 -10.35
CA MET A 190 1.40 9.64 -10.23
C MET A 190 1.13 9.28 -8.74
N ARG A 191 0.07 9.86 -8.13
CA ARG A 191 -0.45 9.52 -6.78
C ARG A 191 -0.74 8.03 -6.57
N VAL A 192 -0.70 7.24 -7.64
CA VAL A 192 -0.97 5.81 -7.70
C VAL A 192 0.02 5.00 -6.86
N SER A 193 1.31 5.33 -6.83
CA SER A 193 2.30 4.53 -6.08
C SER A 193 2.07 4.54 -4.56
N THR A 194 1.77 5.71 -3.98
CA THR A 194 1.51 5.81 -2.54
C THR A 194 0.23 5.05 -2.16
N LEU A 195 -0.81 5.13 -2.99
CA LEU A 195 -2.04 4.36 -2.77
C LEU A 195 -1.77 2.86 -2.86
N LEU A 196 -1.03 2.45 -3.88
CA LEU A 196 -0.65 1.05 -4.11
C LEU A 196 0.12 0.47 -2.93
N ARG A 197 1.17 1.18 -2.50
CA ARG A 197 2.00 0.82 -1.35
C ARG A 197 1.16 0.72 -0.08
N ASN A 198 0.33 1.73 0.17
CA ASN A 198 -0.48 1.76 1.39
C ASN A 198 -1.51 0.62 1.42
N THR A 199 -2.20 0.38 0.31
CA THR A 199 -3.15 -0.74 0.19
C THR A 199 -2.44 -2.08 0.32
N LEU A 200 -1.25 -2.24 -0.26
CA LEU A 200 -0.49 -3.48 -0.14
C LEU A 200 -0.07 -3.74 1.31
N ILE A 201 0.39 -2.72 2.04
CA ILE A 201 0.69 -2.82 3.47
C ILE A 201 -0.56 -3.25 4.25
N ASP A 202 -1.71 -2.64 3.99
CA ASP A 202 -2.97 -3.01 4.65
C ASP A 202 -3.32 -4.49 4.42
N ILE A 203 -3.25 -4.95 3.17
CA ILE A 203 -3.53 -6.33 2.78
C ILE A 203 -2.56 -7.31 3.48
N LEU A 204 -1.27 -6.97 3.56
CA LEU A 204 -0.27 -7.82 4.20
C LEU A 204 -0.48 -7.92 5.71
N VAL A 205 -0.86 -6.83 6.38
CA VAL A 205 -1.20 -6.82 7.80
C VAL A 205 -2.46 -7.63 8.07
N ILE A 206 -3.51 -7.49 7.25
CA ILE A 206 -4.74 -8.31 7.34
C ILE A 206 -4.41 -9.82 7.27
N GLN A 207 -3.39 -10.19 6.49
CA GLN A 207 -2.95 -11.57 6.34
C GLN A 207 -1.98 -12.05 7.42
N GLY A 208 -1.55 -11.19 8.35
CA GLY A 208 -0.53 -11.51 9.33
C GLY A 208 0.86 -11.74 8.72
N ARG A 209 1.17 -11.08 7.59
CA ARG A 209 2.47 -11.16 6.90
C ARG A 209 3.27 -9.86 7.02
N GLN A 210 3.22 -9.23 8.18
CA GLN A 210 3.99 -8.00 8.46
C GLN A 210 5.50 -8.18 8.29
N ASP A 211 6.04 -9.41 8.37
CA ASP A 211 7.46 -9.71 8.12
C ASP A 211 7.95 -9.20 6.76
N SER A 212 7.08 -9.24 5.74
CA SER A 212 7.42 -8.70 4.42
C SER A 212 7.57 -7.19 4.44
N VAL A 213 6.75 -6.50 5.24
CA VAL A 213 6.83 -5.05 5.44
C VAL A 213 8.07 -4.70 6.27
N TRP A 214 8.39 -5.48 7.29
CA TRP A 214 9.62 -5.36 8.07
C TRP A 214 10.87 -5.53 7.21
N HIS A 215 10.87 -6.52 6.33
CA HIS A 215 11.92 -6.71 5.33
C HIS A 215 12.09 -5.46 4.46
N TRP A 216 11.00 -4.79 4.08
CA TRP A 216 11.07 -3.52 3.33
C TRP A 216 11.68 -2.37 4.13
N LEU A 217 11.39 -2.31 5.43
CA LEU A 217 11.97 -1.29 6.32
C LEU A 217 13.47 -1.50 6.52
N ASN A 218 13.93 -2.76 6.44
CA ASN A 218 15.34 -3.12 6.55
C ASN A 218 16.14 -2.80 5.27
N TYR A 219 15.50 -2.70 4.10
CA TYR A 219 16.21 -2.30 2.87
C TYR A 219 16.84 -0.90 2.97
N THR A 220 17.93 -0.70 2.21
CA THR A 220 18.82 0.46 2.27
C THR A 220 18.19 1.77 1.77
N ILE A 221 18.36 2.81 2.61
CA ILE A 221 18.37 4.29 2.47
C ILE A 221 17.35 5.00 1.54
N GLN A 222 16.97 4.48 0.38
CA GLN A 222 16.20 5.27 -0.61
C GLN A 222 14.68 5.25 -0.42
N ILE A 223 14.16 4.29 0.33
CA ILE A 223 12.71 4.14 0.53
C ILE A 223 12.24 5.13 1.60
N PRO A 224 11.04 5.76 1.46
CA PRO A 224 10.46 6.63 2.49
C PRO A 224 10.01 5.83 3.72
N LYS A 225 10.99 5.32 4.47
CA LYS A 225 10.89 4.44 5.62
C LYS A 225 9.83 4.92 6.61
N LYS A 226 9.84 6.21 6.98
CA LYS A 226 8.88 6.81 7.92
C LYS A 226 7.43 6.66 7.47
N SER A 227 7.17 6.77 6.16
CA SER A 227 5.81 6.64 5.61
C SER A 227 5.33 5.19 5.61
N ILE A 228 6.20 4.23 5.30
CA ILE A 228 5.89 2.80 5.35
C ILE A 228 5.63 2.38 6.77
N PHE A 229 6.51 2.78 7.69
CA PHE A 229 6.40 2.44 9.09
C PHE A 229 5.14 3.04 9.72
N SER A 230 4.87 4.33 9.48
CA SER A 230 3.62 4.96 9.92
C SER A 230 2.39 4.27 9.31
N ARG A 231 2.45 3.82 8.06
CA ARG A 231 1.34 3.07 7.45
C ARG A 231 1.17 1.68 8.08
N LEU A 232 2.27 0.98 8.39
CA LEU A 232 2.25 -0.31 9.09
C LEU A 232 1.54 -0.17 10.43
N LEU A 233 1.92 0.82 11.25
CA LEU A 233 1.27 1.08 12.54
C LEU A 233 -0.22 1.39 12.39
N PHE A 234 -0.58 2.20 11.39
CA PHE A 234 -2.00 2.47 11.11
C PHE A 234 -2.76 1.20 10.73
N ALA A 235 -2.18 0.35 9.89
CA ALA A 235 -2.80 -0.88 9.44
C ALA A 235 -2.95 -1.89 10.59
N GLU A 236 -1.97 -1.99 11.49
CA GLU A 236 -2.05 -2.83 12.68
C GLU A 236 -3.19 -2.41 13.61
N ILE A 237 -3.35 -1.11 13.84
CA ILE A 237 -4.43 -0.55 14.67
C ILE A 237 -5.80 -0.85 14.05
N GLN A 238 -5.95 -0.68 12.74
CA GLN A 238 -7.26 -0.75 12.07
C GLN A 238 -7.68 -2.16 11.68
N PHE A 239 -6.73 -3.00 11.26
CA PHE A 239 -7.01 -4.29 10.64
C PHE A 239 -6.23 -5.47 11.23
N GLY A 240 -5.14 -5.19 11.95
CA GLY A 240 -4.28 -6.19 12.54
C GLY A 240 -4.75 -6.60 13.93
N SER A 241 -3.80 -6.77 14.84
CA SER A 241 -4.10 -7.19 16.22
C SER A 241 -4.40 -6.03 17.17
N GLY A 242 -4.64 -4.83 16.62
CA GLY A 242 -5.01 -3.64 17.37
C GLY A 242 -3.82 -2.81 17.85
N ILE A 243 -4.07 -1.97 18.86
CA ILE A 243 -3.09 -0.97 19.32
C ILE A 243 -1.87 -1.58 20.01
N GLU A 244 -2.03 -2.71 20.70
CA GLU A 244 -0.92 -3.38 21.38
C GLU A 244 0.13 -3.88 20.39
N ALA A 245 -0.31 -4.50 19.30
CA ALA A 245 0.60 -4.92 18.23
C ALA A 245 1.28 -3.73 17.53
N ALA A 246 0.57 -2.61 17.35
CA ALA A 246 1.19 -1.40 16.81
C ALA A 246 2.25 -0.82 17.78
N MET A 247 2.01 -0.86 19.08
CA MET A 247 3.00 -0.42 20.06
C MET A 247 4.21 -1.37 20.14
N LEU A 248 4.00 -2.69 20.11
CA LEU A 248 5.09 -3.66 20.02
C LEU A 248 5.91 -3.45 18.75
N ALA A 249 5.25 -3.28 17.61
CA ALA A 249 5.91 -2.92 16.35
C ALA A 249 6.74 -1.64 16.49
N TYR A 250 6.29 -0.65 17.27
CA TYR A 250 7.10 0.53 17.56
C TYR A 250 8.32 0.26 18.44
N LEU A 251 8.18 -0.57 19.45
CA LEU A 251 9.25 -0.95 20.37
C LEU A 251 10.33 -1.83 19.71
N ASP A 252 9.92 -2.70 18.79
CA ASP A 252 10.77 -3.65 18.08
C ASP A 252 11.50 -3.02 16.88
N ALA A 253 11.11 -1.81 16.48
CA ALA A 253 11.70 -1.17 15.31
C ALA A 253 13.21 -0.96 15.50
N PRO A 254 14.07 -1.46 14.59
CA PRO A 254 15.53 -1.64 14.79
C PRO A 254 16.35 -0.35 14.84
N SER A 255 15.71 0.81 14.87
CA SER A 255 16.37 2.11 14.81
C SER A 255 15.60 3.14 15.63
N ARG A 256 15.64 2.98 16.96
CA ARG A 256 14.92 3.87 17.90
C ARG A 256 15.21 5.36 17.67
N GLY A 257 16.40 5.74 17.19
CA GLY A 257 16.70 7.14 16.83
C GLY A 257 16.20 7.59 15.46
N TYR A 258 15.90 6.68 14.53
CA TYR A 258 15.45 7.01 13.18
C TYR A 258 13.93 7.26 13.11
N TRP A 259 13.17 6.49 13.89
CA TRP A 259 11.71 6.55 14.00
C TRP A 259 11.29 7.57 15.06
N GLY A 260 11.77 8.81 14.92
CA GLY A 260 11.46 9.88 15.87
C GLY A 260 9.96 10.02 16.15
N PRO A 261 9.55 10.76 17.19
CA PRO A 261 8.21 10.66 17.78
C PRO A 261 7.04 10.77 16.79
N ARG A 262 7.21 11.53 15.71
CA ARG A 262 6.22 11.66 14.63
C ARG A 262 5.82 10.32 14.00
N SER A 263 6.65 9.29 14.05
CA SER A 263 6.30 7.95 13.57
C SER A 263 5.23 7.26 14.42
N ALA A 264 5.12 7.60 15.72
CA ALA A 264 4.06 7.13 16.62
C ALA A 264 2.70 7.78 16.37
N ALA A 265 2.62 8.69 15.39
CA ALA A 265 1.42 9.39 14.97
C ALA A 265 0.11 8.57 14.94
N PRO A 266 0.07 7.37 14.33
CA PRO A 266 -1.16 6.59 14.26
C PRO A 266 -1.65 6.12 15.64
N ILE A 267 -0.73 5.75 16.53
CA ILE A 267 -1.01 5.32 17.90
C ILE A 267 -1.61 6.50 18.68
N VAL A 268 -0.97 7.66 18.61
CA VAL A 268 -1.44 8.90 19.24
C VAL A 268 -2.82 9.31 18.72
N SER A 269 -3.01 9.26 17.40
CA SER A 269 -4.30 9.54 16.78
C SER A 269 -5.39 8.60 17.28
N HIS A 270 -5.08 7.32 17.45
CA HIS A 270 -6.03 6.34 17.97
C HIS A 270 -6.46 6.68 19.40
N TYR A 271 -5.53 7.01 20.30
CA TYR A 271 -5.88 7.43 21.67
C TYR A 271 -6.71 8.71 21.72
N LEU A 272 -6.42 9.68 20.83
CA LEU A 272 -7.22 10.91 20.74
C LEU A 272 -8.64 10.65 20.23
N SER A 273 -8.83 9.70 19.30
CA SER A 273 -10.13 9.42 18.69
C SER A 273 -10.97 8.38 19.43
N ALA A 274 -10.33 7.36 20.02
CA ALA A 274 -11.01 6.25 20.66
C ALA A 274 -11.00 6.43 22.18
N ALA A 275 -12.18 6.32 22.79
CA ALA A 275 -12.31 6.31 24.24
C ALA A 275 -11.70 5.01 24.80
N SER A 276 -10.44 5.09 25.24
CA SER A 276 -9.86 4.29 26.33
C SER A 276 -10.08 2.76 26.28
N HIS A 277 -9.84 2.10 25.14
CA HIS A 277 -9.41 0.71 25.21
C HIS A 277 -7.93 0.72 25.58
N MET A 278 -7.66 0.61 26.88
CA MET A 278 -6.30 0.64 27.40
C MET A 278 -5.57 -0.64 26.98
N ALA A 279 -4.44 -0.45 26.30
CA ALA A 279 -3.43 -1.49 26.15
C ALA A 279 -2.95 -1.96 27.52
N SER A 280 -2.30 -3.12 27.58
CA SER A 280 -1.52 -3.57 28.73
C SER A 280 -0.65 -2.44 29.31
N THR A 281 -0.80 -2.17 30.61
CA THR A 281 -0.10 -1.10 31.33
C THR A 281 1.41 -1.16 31.14
N ASP A 282 2.03 -2.34 31.24
CA ASP A 282 3.48 -2.52 31.07
C ASP A 282 3.95 -2.11 29.66
N LEU A 283 3.18 -2.51 28.64
CA LEU A 283 3.49 -2.21 27.24
C LEU A 283 3.39 -0.71 26.98
N PHE A 284 2.35 -0.06 27.51
CA PHE A 284 2.16 1.38 27.45
C PHE A 284 3.33 2.14 28.10
N LEU A 285 3.77 1.73 29.29
CA LEU A 285 4.88 2.38 30.01
C LEU A 285 6.20 2.27 29.25
N ARG A 286 6.52 1.09 28.70
CA ARG A 286 7.72 0.90 27.86
C ARG A 286 7.68 1.76 26.59
N PHE A 287 6.50 1.87 25.99
CA PHE A 287 6.28 2.73 24.84
C PHE A 287 6.47 4.21 25.19
N LEU A 288 5.93 4.65 26.32
CA LEU A 288 6.11 6.01 26.83
C LEU A 288 7.58 6.33 27.12
N ASP A 289 8.31 5.42 27.78
CA ASP A 289 9.73 5.56 28.07
C ASP A 289 10.56 5.70 26.78
N THR A 290 10.22 4.90 25.76
CA THR A 290 10.85 4.99 24.43
C THR A 290 10.54 6.31 23.73
N LEU A 291 9.35 6.89 23.94
CA LEU A 291 9.02 8.23 23.44
C LEU A 291 9.78 9.32 24.20
N HIS A 292 9.96 9.18 25.51
CA HIS A 292 10.71 10.12 26.35
C HIS A 292 12.22 10.10 26.09
N SER A 293 12.76 8.98 25.59
CA SER A 293 14.17 8.92 25.17
C SER A 293 14.48 9.75 23.91
N GLN A 294 13.47 10.34 23.27
CA GLN A 294 13.60 11.18 22.08
C GLN A 294 13.64 12.67 22.48
N PRO A 295 14.16 13.58 21.61
CA PRO A 295 14.31 14.99 21.96
C PRO A 295 13.04 15.61 22.57
N GLU A 296 13.27 16.36 23.65
CA GLU A 296 12.26 16.90 24.56
C GLU A 296 11.19 17.75 23.83
N ASN A 297 9.95 17.69 24.34
CA ASN A 297 8.77 18.45 23.87
C ASN A 297 8.12 17.97 22.56
N SER A 298 8.13 16.66 22.30
CA SER A 298 7.37 16.11 21.18
C SER A 298 5.86 16.00 21.52
N PHE A 299 5.01 16.39 20.57
CA PHE A 299 3.54 16.26 20.69
C PHE A 299 3.08 14.84 21.10
N PRO A 300 3.63 13.75 20.53
CA PRO A 300 3.31 12.39 20.98
C PRO A 300 3.53 12.15 22.48
N CYS A 301 4.64 12.61 23.06
CA CYS A 301 4.90 12.44 24.49
C CYS A 301 3.82 13.13 25.32
N ALA A 302 3.58 14.42 25.04
CA ALA A 302 2.60 15.23 25.74
C ALA A 302 1.19 14.62 25.67
N VAL A 303 0.79 14.11 24.51
CA VAL A 303 -0.51 13.44 24.35
C VAL A 303 -0.53 12.15 25.17
N MET A 304 0.45 11.27 24.99
CA MET A 304 0.44 9.94 25.61
C MET A 304 0.43 10.04 27.14
N SER A 305 1.11 11.00 27.74
CA SER A 305 1.14 11.19 29.19
C SER A 305 -0.19 11.60 29.81
N LEU A 306 -1.12 12.17 29.02
CA LEU A 306 -2.50 12.39 29.46
C LEU A 306 -3.33 11.10 29.55
N PHE A 307 -2.87 10.02 28.94
CA PHE A 307 -3.52 8.70 28.96
C PHE A 307 -2.80 7.71 29.88
N HIS A 308 -1.91 8.20 30.74
CA HIS A 308 -1.16 7.34 31.64
C HIS A 308 -2.08 6.56 32.60
N PRO A 309 -1.89 5.24 32.77
CA PRO A 309 -2.78 4.37 33.55
C PRO A 309 -2.87 4.74 35.02
N ASP A 310 -1.77 5.18 35.62
CA ASP A 310 -1.74 5.58 37.04
C ASP A 310 -2.28 7.01 37.27
N GLY A 311 -2.78 7.68 36.23
CA GLY A 311 -3.34 9.02 36.28
C GLY A 311 -2.77 9.94 35.21
N SER A 312 -3.63 10.79 34.65
CA SER A 312 -3.25 11.77 33.61
C SER A 312 -2.13 12.70 34.10
N SER A 313 -0.94 12.61 33.51
CA SER A 313 0.16 13.53 33.77
C SER A 313 -0.08 14.85 33.02
N ILE A 314 -0.68 15.81 33.74
CA ILE A 314 -0.97 17.16 33.22
C ILE A 314 0.32 17.96 32.97
N LYS A 315 1.38 17.69 33.74
CA LYS A 315 2.63 18.46 33.75
C LYS A 315 3.27 18.52 32.37
N GLU A 316 3.35 17.38 31.68
CA GLU A 316 3.99 17.29 30.36
C GLU A 316 3.13 17.91 29.26
N GLY A 317 1.80 17.78 29.39
CA GLY A 317 0.85 18.47 28.51
C GLY A 317 1.01 19.99 28.60
N MET A 318 1.14 20.53 29.81
CA MET A 318 1.38 21.96 30.04
C MET A 318 2.76 22.40 29.54
N ALA A 319 3.82 21.64 29.82
CA ALA A 319 5.16 21.94 29.32
C ALA A 319 5.18 22.05 27.79
N TYR A 320 4.46 21.16 27.09
CA TYR A 320 4.30 21.23 25.65
C TYR A 320 3.57 22.49 25.19
N VAL A 321 2.44 22.85 25.81
CA VAL A 321 1.69 24.08 25.46
C VAL A 321 2.56 25.31 25.66
N THR A 322 3.27 25.42 26.78
CA THR A 322 4.15 26.55 27.08
C THR A 322 5.30 26.63 26.07
N ALA A 323 5.90 25.50 25.69
CA ALA A 323 6.93 25.48 24.65
C ALA A 323 6.37 25.93 23.28
N GLN A 324 5.16 25.51 22.92
CA GLN A 324 4.49 25.96 21.70
C GLN A 324 4.12 27.43 21.75
N SER A 325 3.68 27.97 22.89
CA SER A 325 3.34 29.38 23.02
C SER A 325 4.57 30.27 22.89
N ILE A 326 5.69 29.89 23.52
CA ILE A 326 6.96 30.61 23.37
C ILE A 326 7.40 30.60 21.89
N ARG A 327 7.28 29.46 21.22
CA ARG A 327 7.61 29.34 19.80
C ARG A 327 6.69 30.18 18.91
N ALA A 328 5.39 30.18 19.17
CA ALA A 328 4.40 30.96 18.44
C ALA A 328 4.68 32.47 18.60
N MET A 329 5.01 32.93 19.81
CA MET A 329 5.42 34.32 20.05
C MET A 329 6.70 34.69 19.31
N ALA A 330 7.68 33.77 19.26
CA ALA A 330 8.96 34.02 18.60
C ALA A 330 8.89 34.03 17.07
N THR A 331 8.04 33.20 16.47
CA THR A 331 8.01 32.97 15.02
C THR A 331 6.75 33.47 14.32
N GLY A 332 5.71 33.84 15.07
CA GLY A 332 4.39 34.20 14.53
C GLY A 332 3.57 33.00 14.04
N GLU A 333 4.15 31.81 13.94
CA GLU A 333 3.48 30.61 13.43
C GLU A 333 3.62 29.42 14.37
N ILE A 334 2.55 28.64 14.49
CA ILE A 334 2.65 27.29 15.05
C ILE A 334 3.17 26.37 13.95
N GLY A 335 4.31 25.70 14.20
CA GLY A 335 4.92 24.73 13.30
C GLY A 335 4.14 23.40 13.14
N VAL A 336 2.81 23.46 13.11
CA VAL A 336 1.90 22.31 13.01
C VAL A 336 1.33 22.25 11.59
N THR A 337 1.49 21.09 10.95
CA THR A 337 0.96 20.88 9.59
C THR A 337 -0.57 20.79 9.61
N PRO A 338 -1.27 21.17 8.53
CA PRO A 338 -2.74 21.19 8.47
C PRO A 338 -3.40 19.88 8.88
N VAL A 339 -2.80 18.75 8.53
CA VAL A 339 -3.31 17.40 8.85
C VAL A 339 -3.37 17.15 10.36
N TRP A 340 -2.48 17.77 11.13
CA TRP A 340 -2.34 17.58 12.57
C TRP A 340 -3.11 18.60 13.41
N ARG A 341 -3.68 19.64 12.81
CA ARG A 341 -4.38 20.71 13.54
C ARG A 341 -5.56 20.17 14.34
N ARG A 342 -6.36 19.28 13.74
CA ARG A 342 -7.49 18.63 14.43
C ARG A 342 -7.04 17.81 15.65
N HIS A 343 -5.92 17.08 15.54
CA HIS A 343 -5.35 16.32 16.66
C HIS A 343 -4.85 17.24 17.78
N HIS A 344 -4.26 18.39 17.44
CA HIS A 344 -3.82 19.37 18.43
C HIS A 344 -5.01 19.98 19.16
N VAL A 345 -6.08 20.34 18.46
CA VAL A 345 -7.31 20.84 19.09
C VAL A 345 -7.92 19.79 20.02
N ALA A 346 -8.04 18.54 19.57
CA ALA A 346 -8.53 17.45 20.41
C ALA A 346 -7.67 17.28 21.68
N PHE A 347 -6.34 17.38 21.54
CA PHE A 347 -5.41 17.36 22.66
C PHE A 347 -5.63 18.54 23.62
N TYR A 348 -5.70 19.78 23.13
CA TYR A 348 -5.88 20.96 23.99
C TYR A 348 -7.22 20.92 24.74
N LEU A 349 -8.30 20.50 24.09
CA LEU A 349 -9.60 20.34 24.74
C LEU A 349 -9.55 19.26 25.83
N LYS A 350 -8.87 18.14 25.57
CA LYS A 350 -8.69 17.06 26.55
C LYS A 350 -7.80 17.49 27.72
N LEU A 351 -6.73 18.23 27.46
CA LEU A 351 -5.85 18.79 28.48
C LEU A 351 -6.61 19.80 29.36
N ALA A 352 -7.35 20.73 28.75
CA ALA A 352 -8.18 21.70 29.47
C ALA A 352 -9.23 21.01 30.36
N ARG A 353 -9.91 19.97 29.84
CA ARG A 353 -10.84 19.17 30.64
C ARG A 353 -10.15 18.50 31.83
N SER A 354 -8.95 17.96 31.64
CA SER A 354 -8.18 17.32 32.70
C SER A 354 -7.73 18.34 33.76
N LEU A 355 -7.28 19.53 33.35
CA LEU A 355 -6.95 20.65 34.23
C LEU A 355 -8.15 21.11 35.07
N LEU A 356 -9.33 21.22 34.46
CA LEU A 356 -10.56 21.58 35.16
C LEU A 356 -10.95 20.53 36.20
N SER A 357 -10.76 19.23 35.90
CA SER A 357 -11.04 18.16 36.88
C SER A 357 -10.12 18.19 38.11
N VAL A 358 -8.91 18.74 37.96
CA VAL A 358 -7.95 18.93 39.05
C VAL A 358 -8.12 20.29 39.75
N GLY A 359 -9.02 21.16 39.25
CA GLY A 359 -9.27 22.49 39.82
C GLY A 359 -8.28 23.58 39.38
N GLN A 360 -7.45 23.32 38.35
CA GLN A 360 -6.53 24.32 37.81
C GLN A 360 -7.19 25.18 36.72
N THR A 361 -8.10 26.06 37.13
CA THR A 361 -8.90 26.89 36.21
C THR A 361 -8.06 27.83 35.35
N ASP A 362 -7.04 28.46 35.92
CA ASP A 362 -6.22 29.46 35.20
C ASP A 362 -5.44 28.82 34.05
N ASN A 363 -4.85 27.65 34.29
CA ASN A 363 -4.16 26.87 33.29
C ASN A 363 -5.12 26.36 32.20
N ALA A 364 -6.32 25.93 32.57
CA ALA A 364 -7.33 25.51 31.60
C ALA A 364 -7.76 26.66 30.68
N VAL A 365 -8.00 27.84 31.25
CA VAL A 365 -8.32 29.07 30.49
C VAL A 365 -7.18 29.44 29.56
N PHE A 366 -5.94 29.35 30.03
CA PHE A 366 -4.75 29.60 29.20
C PHE A 366 -4.70 28.65 27.99
N VAL A 367 -4.86 27.33 28.20
CA VAL A 367 -4.84 26.33 27.12
C VAL A 367 -5.97 26.57 26.11
N LEU A 368 -7.18 26.89 26.58
CA LEU A 368 -8.33 27.16 25.71
C LEU A 368 -8.14 28.44 24.90
N ARG A 369 -7.62 29.51 25.51
CA ARG A 369 -7.31 30.77 24.81
C ARG A 369 -6.24 30.54 23.74
N PHE A 370 -5.19 29.80 24.07
CA PHE A 370 -4.15 29.43 23.11
C PHE A 370 -4.71 28.63 21.92
N ALA A 371 -5.61 27.66 22.19
CA ALA A 371 -6.27 26.90 21.14
C ALA A 371 -7.17 27.78 20.26
N GLN A 372 -7.91 28.72 20.86
CA GLN A 372 -8.78 29.67 20.15
C GLN A 372 -7.99 30.59 19.23
N GLU A 373 -6.86 31.13 19.69
CA GLU A 373 -6.04 32.07 18.92
C GLU A 373 -5.40 31.43 17.69
N HIS A 374 -4.93 30.19 17.81
CA HIS A 374 -4.14 29.55 16.74
C HIS A 374 -4.87 28.47 15.93
N PHE A 375 -6.04 28.02 16.38
CA PHE A 375 -6.86 27.02 15.69
C PHE A 375 -8.34 27.43 15.57
N PRO A 376 -8.67 28.68 15.16
CA PRO A 376 -10.04 29.16 15.14
C PRO A 376 -10.91 28.42 14.11
N ARG A 377 -10.32 27.97 12.99
CA ARG A 377 -11.02 27.17 11.97
C ARG A 377 -11.46 25.82 12.49
N GLU A 378 -10.54 25.09 13.12
CA GLU A 378 -10.82 23.74 13.63
C GLU A 378 -11.79 23.76 14.81
N LEU A 379 -11.93 24.89 15.51
CA LEU A 379 -12.94 25.15 16.54
C LEU A 379 -14.28 25.67 15.97
N GLY A 380 -14.38 25.92 14.67
CA GLY A 380 -15.59 26.46 14.02
C GLY A 380 -15.88 27.92 14.38
N ILE A 381 -14.88 28.69 14.83
CA ILE A 381 -15.03 30.08 15.24
C ILE A 381 -15.06 31.00 14.01
N GLU A 382 -14.16 30.78 13.04
CA GLU A 382 -14.14 31.54 11.79
C GLU A 382 -15.44 31.36 10.99
N GLU A 383 -15.98 30.14 10.94
CA GLU A 383 -17.23 29.85 10.21
C GLU A 383 -18.42 30.58 10.85
N LYS A 384 -18.51 30.59 12.18
CA LYS A 384 -19.54 31.34 12.90
C LYS A 384 -19.39 32.86 12.76
N GLN A 385 -18.17 33.37 12.70
CA GLN A 385 -17.92 34.80 12.48
C GLN A 385 -18.37 35.22 11.08
N LEU A 386 -18.03 34.43 10.06
CA LEU A 386 -18.48 34.66 8.69
C LEU A 386 -20.00 34.53 8.55
N GLU A 387 -20.64 33.56 9.21
CA GLU A 387 -22.10 33.44 9.23
C GLU A 387 -22.78 34.64 9.91
N MET A 388 -22.22 35.13 11.03
CA MET A 388 -22.73 36.32 11.71
C MET A 388 -22.56 37.59 10.87
N GLU A 389 -21.43 37.74 10.18
CA GLU A 389 -21.19 38.85 9.26
C GLU A 389 -22.16 38.81 8.08
N SER A 390 -22.38 37.63 7.47
CA SER A 390 -23.37 37.46 6.39
C SER A 390 -24.78 37.85 6.83
N ARG A 391 -25.23 37.38 8.00
CA ARG A 391 -26.54 37.75 8.55
C ARG A 391 -26.66 39.24 8.85
N ARG A 392 -25.58 39.86 9.32
CA ARG A 392 -25.56 41.30 9.58
C ARG A 392 -25.67 42.09 8.28
N SER A 393 -24.97 41.66 7.23
CA SER A 393 -25.08 42.24 5.88
C SER A 393 -26.47 42.06 5.27
N GLU A 394 -27.09 40.88 5.43
CA GLU A 394 -28.47 40.61 4.97
C GLU A 394 -29.48 41.51 5.69
N SER A 395 -29.43 41.59 7.03
CA SER A 395 -30.33 42.46 7.80
C SER A 395 -30.15 43.95 7.49
N ALA A 396 -28.92 44.40 7.19
CA ALA A 396 -28.67 45.77 6.76
C ALA A 396 -29.25 46.04 5.36
N SER A 397 -29.17 45.06 4.46
CA SER A 397 -29.77 45.16 3.13
C SER A 397 -31.30 45.19 3.17
N GLU A 398 -31.93 44.32 3.98
CA GLU A 398 -33.39 44.30 4.16
C GLU A 398 -33.91 45.58 4.82
N SER A 399 -33.16 46.13 5.79
CA SER A 399 -33.47 47.43 6.38
C SER A 399 -33.42 48.53 5.33
N SER A 400 -32.39 48.55 4.48
CA SER A 400 -32.26 49.58 3.43
C SER A 400 -33.37 49.50 2.38
N THR A 401 -33.78 48.29 1.97
CA THR A 401 -34.90 48.13 1.03
C THR A 401 -36.22 48.54 1.65
N SER A 402 -36.43 48.24 2.94
CA SER A 402 -37.65 48.66 3.65
C SER A 402 -37.72 50.18 3.86
N GLU A 403 -36.59 50.84 4.09
CA GLU A 403 -36.50 52.29 4.23
C GLU A 403 -36.79 52.99 2.89
N GLU A 404 -36.26 52.47 1.79
CA GLU A 404 -36.50 52.99 0.44
C GLU A 404 -37.95 52.79 0.00
N GLU A 405 -38.57 51.64 0.32
CA GLU A 405 -40.00 51.41 0.09
C GLU A 405 -40.88 52.36 0.91
N ASN A 406 -40.52 52.63 2.17
CA ASN A 406 -41.24 53.58 3.02
C ASN A 406 -41.14 55.02 2.50
N LEU A 407 -39.96 55.43 2.00
CA LEU A 407 -39.77 56.74 1.39
C LEU A 407 -40.62 56.90 0.11
N GLN A 408 -40.67 55.88 -0.74
CA GLN A 408 -41.53 55.88 -1.93
C GLN A 408 -43.02 55.96 -1.57
N GLN A 409 -43.45 55.33 -0.48
CA GLN A 409 -44.83 55.46 0.01
C GLN A 409 -45.14 56.86 0.52
N LEU A 410 -44.21 57.50 1.23
CA LEU A 410 -44.35 58.87 1.71
C LEU A 410 -44.43 59.89 0.56
N GLU A 411 -43.61 59.74 -0.49
CA GLU A 411 -43.66 60.61 -1.67
C GLU A 411 -45.02 60.53 -2.39
N ARG A 412 -45.63 59.34 -2.47
CA ARG A 412 -46.97 59.17 -3.07
C ARG A 412 -48.07 59.86 -2.27
N LEU A 413 -47.94 59.95 -0.95
CA LEU A 413 -48.93 60.61 -0.08
C LEU A 413 -48.83 62.14 -0.12
N LEU A 414 -47.65 62.68 -0.45
CA LEU A 414 -47.45 64.14 -0.57
C LEU A 414 -47.85 64.69 -1.95
N ALA A 415 -48.00 63.82 -2.96
CA ALA A 415 -48.37 64.20 -4.31
C ALA A 415 -49.90 64.31 -4.55
N THR A 416 -50.71 63.99 -3.54
CA THR A 416 -52.17 64.17 -3.50
C THR A 416 -52.54 65.36 -2.63
#